data_AF-A0A4R4WH45-F1
#
_entry.id   AF-A0A4R4WH45-F1
#
_cell.length_a   1.000
_cell.length_b   1.000
_cell.length_c   1.000
_cell.angle_alpha   90.00
_cell.angle_beta   90.00
_cell.angle_gamma   90.00
#
_symmetry.space_group_name_H-M   'P 1'
#
loop_
_entity.id
_entity.type
_entity.pdbx_description
1 polymer ?
#
loop_
_entity_poly.entity_id
_entity_poly.type
_entity_poly.pdbx_seq_one_letter_code
_entity_poly.pdbx_strand_id
1 'polypeptide(L)'
;GMAGFSWLELACPAGSEPLVVAIFVTVYAVVNVAAGIVFGPGWFRGGDSFEVYAEVLARLSPLGRGADGRLAVRNPLAGLATMPQEPGIVGLLCLLLGSTAFDGISRWTAWTQLTGGLGTTQHIVVHTLGLITAVAIVSVLFVVAARTTVAARVRPGAVGSAGLPGAFVHSLVPIAIGYAVAHYFSFAMFQGQEGVLLASDPLARGWDLLGTNGARIDYGFLGSGVIAGIQIGAIVLGHVLGVVSAHDRAAELFRRRQLRRAQYPMMAAMVAFTAGGITLVTAQ
;
A
#
# COMPACT_ATOMS: atom_id res chain seq x y z
N GLY A 1 2.55 13.76 -0.37
CA GLY A 1 3.40 13.02 0.59
C GLY A 1 3.73 11.65 0.06
N MET A 2 2.75 10.76 -0.03
CA MET A 2 2.97 9.34 -0.36
C MET A 2 3.81 9.09 -1.61
N ALA A 3 3.56 9.77 -2.74
CA ALA A 3 4.38 9.59 -3.94
C ALA A 3 5.85 9.99 -3.74
N GLY A 4 6.09 11.05 -2.95
CA GLY A 4 7.43 11.48 -2.57
C GLY A 4 8.10 10.50 -1.62
N PHE A 5 7.34 9.91 -0.69
CA PHE A 5 7.82 8.84 0.18
C PHE A 5 8.22 7.60 -0.63
N SER A 6 7.35 7.10 -1.52
CA SER A 6 7.66 5.95 -2.38
C SER A 6 8.86 6.21 -3.30
N TRP A 7 9.04 7.45 -3.76
CA TRP A 7 10.23 7.81 -4.54
C TRP A 7 11.50 7.84 -3.68
N LEU A 8 11.43 8.41 -2.47
CA LEU A 8 12.54 8.43 -1.53
C LEU A 8 12.96 7.01 -1.15
N GLU A 9 11.99 6.13 -0.95
CA GLU A 9 12.21 4.72 -0.62
C GLU A 9 12.81 3.91 -1.78
N LEU A 10 12.29 4.08 -3.00
CA LEU A 10 12.58 3.15 -4.11
C LEU A 10 13.52 3.69 -5.19
N ALA A 11 13.73 5.01 -5.25
CA ALA A 11 14.53 5.63 -6.30
C ALA A 11 15.72 6.44 -5.76
N CYS A 12 15.67 6.91 -4.51
CA CYS A 12 16.77 7.65 -3.90
C CYS A 12 17.83 6.68 -3.33
N PRO A 13 19.08 6.71 -3.82
CA PRO A 13 20.15 5.83 -3.30
C PRO A 13 20.45 6.05 -1.81
N ALA A 14 20.27 7.28 -1.32
CA ALA A 14 20.46 7.67 0.06
C ALA A 14 19.15 7.66 0.88
N GLY A 15 18.12 6.95 0.40
CA GLY A 15 16.78 6.96 1.00
C GLY A 15 16.72 6.43 2.44
N SER A 16 17.72 5.64 2.86
CA SER A 16 17.86 5.12 4.22
C SER A 16 18.76 5.96 5.13
N GLU A 17 19.41 7.01 4.60
CA GLU A 17 20.27 7.87 5.43
C GLU A 17 19.42 8.70 6.41
N PRO A 18 19.75 8.73 7.72
CA PRO A 18 18.96 9.44 8.71
C PRO A 18 18.74 10.92 8.39
N LEU A 19 19.75 11.58 7.81
CA LEU A 19 19.67 12.99 7.41
C LEU A 19 18.65 13.20 6.29
N VAL A 20 18.64 12.34 5.27
CA VAL A 20 17.72 12.41 4.13
C VAL A 20 16.28 12.19 4.59
N VAL A 21 16.06 11.19 5.45
CA VAL A 21 14.75 10.92 6.06
C VAL A 21 14.30 12.10 6.93
N ALA A 22 15.18 12.65 7.77
CA ALA A 22 14.88 13.79 8.63
C ALA A 22 14.49 15.03 7.81
N ILE A 23 15.20 15.31 6.71
CA ILE A 23 14.85 16.40 5.79
C ILE A 23 13.47 16.16 5.19
N PHE A 24 13.19 14.96 4.68
CA PHE A 24 11.89 14.63 4.09
C PHE A 24 10.74 14.81 5.09
N VAL A 25 10.86 14.26 6.29
CA VAL A 25 9.84 14.37 7.35
C VAL A 25 9.64 15.83 7.77
N THR A 26 10.73 16.59 7.91
CA THR A 26 10.67 18.01 8.29
C THR A 26 9.96 18.83 7.20
N VAL A 27 10.34 18.67 5.94
CA VAL A 27 9.69 19.35 4.81
C VAL A 27 8.22 18.95 4.73
N TYR A 28 7.91 17.66 4.87
CA TYR A 28 6.54 17.17 4.86
C TYR A 28 5.70 17.80 5.98
N ALA A 29 6.23 17.87 7.20
CA ALA A 29 5.55 18.45 8.35
C ALA A 29 5.33 19.96 8.14
N VAL A 30 6.35 20.71 7.71
CA VAL A 30 6.23 22.15 7.43
C VAL A 30 5.19 22.43 6.36
N VAL A 31 5.18 21.67 5.27
CA VAL A 31 4.20 21.82 4.19
C VAL A 31 2.78 21.53 4.69
N ASN A 32 2.57 20.48 5.48
CA ASN A 32 1.24 20.17 6.02
C ASN A 32 0.77 21.18 7.05
N VAL A 33 1.65 21.69 7.91
CA VAL A 33 1.34 22.76 8.87
C VAL A 33 0.96 24.04 8.12
N ALA A 34 1.74 24.44 7.12
CA ALA A 34 1.45 25.60 6.29
C ALA A 34 0.11 25.45 5.56
N ALA A 35 -0.16 24.28 4.97
CA ALA A 35 -1.43 23.99 4.33
C ALA A 35 -2.60 23.99 5.32
N GLY A 36 -2.41 23.46 6.54
CA GLY A 36 -3.40 23.53 7.62
C GLY A 36 -3.69 24.96 8.08
N ILE A 37 -2.71 25.86 8.05
CA ILE A 37 -2.89 27.30 8.33
C ILE A 37 -3.70 27.98 7.21
N VAL A 38 -3.40 27.68 5.94
CA VAL A 38 -4.04 28.32 4.78
C VAL A 38 -5.45 27.79 4.50
N PHE A 39 -5.62 26.48 4.51
CA PHE A 39 -6.87 25.79 4.15
C PHE A 39 -7.70 25.36 5.37
N GLY A 40 -7.19 25.60 6.58
CA GLY A 40 -7.83 25.24 7.83
C GLY A 40 -7.71 23.75 8.20
N PRO A 41 -8.32 23.33 9.34
CA PRO A 41 -8.22 21.95 9.84
C PRO A 41 -8.78 20.89 8.89
N GLY A 42 -9.63 21.29 7.94
CA GLY A 42 -10.18 20.40 6.91
C GLY A 42 -9.11 19.83 5.97
N TRP A 43 -7.95 20.49 5.84
CA TRP A 43 -6.82 20.03 5.03
C TRP A 43 -6.43 18.59 5.37
N PHE A 44 -6.30 18.27 6.66
CA PHE A 44 -5.80 16.96 7.09
C PHE A 44 -6.71 15.79 6.69
N ARG A 45 -8.01 16.02 6.43
CA ARG A 45 -8.93 14.96 5.99
C ARG A 45 -8.65 14.43 4.58
N GLY A 46 -7.92 15.16 3.75
CA GLY A 46 -7.72 14.80 2.34
C GLY A 46 -6.39 15.22 1.72
N GLY A 47 -5.78 16.28 2.24
CA GLY A 47 -4.48 16.79 1.78
C GLY A 47 -3.28 16.10 2.43
N ASP A 48 -3.42 15.63 3.68
CA ASP A 48 -2.41 14.80 4.32
C ASP A 48 -2.52 13.36 3.80
N SER A 49 -1.59 13.00 2.91
CA SER A 49 -1.59 11.67 2.29
C SER A 49 -1.35 10.51 3.27
N PHE A 50 -0.65 10.74 4.39
CA PHE A 50 -0.45 9.68 5.40
C PHE A 50 -1.70 9.51 6.25
N GLU A 51 -2.41 10.59 6.58
CA GLU A 51 -3.72 10.51 7.24
C GLU A 51 -4.74 9.76 6.35
N VAL A 52 -4.83 10.12 5.07
CA VAL A 52 -5.71 9.42 4.11
C VAL A 52 -5.33 7.94 3.99
N TYR A 53 -4.03 7.63 3.94
CA TYR A 53 -3.56 6.24 3.94
C TYR A 53 -3.99 5.49 5.20
N ALA A 54 -3.75 6.06 6.38
CA ALA A 54 -4.14 5.47 7.65
C ALA A 54 -5.66 5.27 7.75
N GLU A 55 -6.46 6.24 7.28
CA GLU A 55 -7.91 6.14 7.25
C GLU A 55 -8.37 5.01 6.33
N VAL A 56 -7.80 4.90 5.13
CA VAL A 56 -8.10 3.82 4.17
C VAL A 56 -7.80 2.45 4.79
N LEU A 57 -6.64 2.29 5.46
CA LEU A 57 -6.30 1.06 6.16
C LEU A 57 -7.25 0.76 7.32
N ALA A 58 -7.61 1.79 8.10
CA ALA A 58 -8.53 1.66 9.23
C ALA A 58 -9.93 1.18 8.82
N ARG A 59 -10.32 1.32 7.54
CA ARG A 59 -11.58 0.74 7.02
C ARG A 59 -11.64 -0.78 7.12
N LEU A 60 -10.49 -1.46 7.08
CA LEU A 60 -10.39 -2.91 7.28
C LEU A 60 -10.24 -3.30 8.77
N SER A 61 -10.23 -2.33 9.69
CA SER A 61 -10.16 -2.64 11.12
C SER A 61 -11.44 -3.35 11.61
N PRO A 62 -11.31 -4.45 12.38
CA PRO A 62 -12.45 -5.10 13.04
C PRO A 62 -13.03 -4.23 14.16
N LEU A 63 -12.31 -3.19 14.58
CA LEU A 63 -12.76 -2.21 15.57
C LEU A 63 -13.28 -0.97 14.84
N GLY A 64 -14.52 -0.58 15.13
CA GLY A 64 -15.13 0.64 14.63
C GLY A 64 -15.92 1.35 15.72
N ARG A 65 -16.58 2.45 15.37
CA ARG A 65 -17.55 3.09 16.25
C ARG A 65 -18.97 2.76 15.80
N GLY A 66 -19.82 2.36 16.75
CA GLY A 66 -21.24 2.13 16.54
C GLY A 66 -22.00 3.44 16.29
N ALA A 67 -23.30 3.33 16.01
CA ALA A 67 -24.18 4.49 15.83
C ALA A 67 -24.29 5.37 17.09
N ASP A 68 -24.00 4.79 18.25
CA ASP A 68 -23.92 5.43 19.56
C ASP A 68 -22.54 6.04 19.87
N GLY A 69 -21.60 5.98 18.93
CA GLY A 69 -20.24 6.50 19.08
C GLY A 69 -19.32 5.63 19.94
N ARG A 70 -19.80 4.50 20.47
CA ARG A 70 -19.02 3.58 21.31
C ARG A 70 -18.17 2.66 20.44
N LEU A 71 -17.04 2.19 20.99
CA LEU A 71 -16.21 1.20 20.32
C LEU A 71 -17.00 -0.11 20.19
N ALA A 72 -17.12 -0.62 18.97
CA ALA A 72 -17.84 -1.84 18.65
C ALA A 72 -17.02 -2.69 17.68
N VAL A 73 -17.16 -4.01 17.80
CA VAL A 73 -16.64 -4.94 16.81
C VAL A 73 -17.54 -4.89 15.58
N ARG A 74 -16.94 -4.66 14.41
CA ARG A 74 -17.62 -4.63 13.12
C ARG A 74 -17.00 -5.65 12.17
N ASN A 75 -17.77 -6.08 11.18
CA ASN A 75 -17.23 -6.83 10.05
C ASN A 75 -16.26 -5.91 9.25
N PRO A 76 -14.97 -6.26 9.11
CA PRO A 76 -14.00 -5.50 8.32
C PRO A 76 -14.46 -5.15 6.90
N LEU A 77 -15.11 -6.10 6.22
CA LEU A 77 -15.58 -5.92 4.84
C LEU A 77 -16.74 -4.93 4.76
N ALA A 78 -17.58 -4.88 5.80
CA ALA A 78 -18.63 -3.87 5.91
C ALA A 78 -18.03 -2.47 6.10
N GLY A 79 -16.94 -2.35 6.87
CA GLY A 79 -16.19 -1.09 6.99
C GLY A 79 -15.62 -0.63 5.65
N LEU A 80 -15.04 -1.55 4.89
CA LEU A 80 -14.48 -1.33 3.56
C LEU A 80 -15.53 -0.84 2.55
N ALA A 81 -16.74 -1.39 2.62
CA ALA A 81 -17.84 -1.02 1.72
C ALA A 81 -18.31 0.44 1.89
N THR A 82 -17.99 1.09 3.01
CA THR A 82 -18.32 2.50 3.29
C THR A 82 -17.27 3.50 2.80
N MET A 83 -16.20 3.02 2.16
CA MET A 83 -15.10 3.89 1.75
C MET A 83 -15.54 4.94 0.72
N PRO A 84 -15.11 6.21 0.84
CA PRO A 84 -15.44 7.24 -0.13
C PRO A 84 -14.96 6.87 -1.55
N GLN A 85 -15.77 7.18 -2.55
CA GLN A 85 -15.49 6.86 -3.96
C GLN A 85 -14.83 8.04 -4.68
N GLU A 86 -13.75 8.56 -4.10
CA GLU A 86 -13.06 9.75 -4.59
C GLU A 86 -11.89 9.43 -5.53
N PRO A 87 -11.62 10.25 -6.58
CA PRO A 87 -10.53 10.00 -7.51
C PRO A 87 -9.15 9.96 -6.83
N GLY A 88 -8.98 10.75 -5.76
CA GLY A 88 -7.75 10.78 -4.96
C GLY A 88 -7.45 9.44 -4.29
N ILE A 89 -8.48 8.73 -3.80
CA ILE A 89 -8.31 7.40 -3.19
C ILE A 89 -7.95 6.35 -4.24
N VAL A 90 -8.54 6.45 -5.45
CA VAL A 90 -8.14 5.61 -6.58
C VAL A 90 -6.67 5.83 -6.92
N GLY A 91 -6.24 7.09 -7.05
CA GLY A 91 -4.84 7.43 -7.31
C GLY A 91 -3.91 6.92 -6.21
N LEU A 92 -4.27 7.09 -4.94
CA LEU A 92 -3.49 6.63 -3.79
C LEU A 92 -3.31 5.10 -3.78
N LEU A 93 -4.38 4.34 -3.98
CA LEU A 93 -4.30 2.88 -3.97
C LEU A 93 -3.55 2.34 -5.19
N CYS A 94 -3.74 2.93 -6.37
CA CYS A 94 -2.95 2.59 -7.55
C CYS A 94 -1.46 2.93 -7.37
N LEU A 95 -1.15 4.05 -6.71
CA LEU A 95 0.22 4.42 -6.34
C LEU A 95 0.84 3.39 -5.39
N LEU A 96 0.12 3.00 -4.34
CA LEU A 96 0.59 2.01 -3.36
C LEU A 96 0.83 0.63 -3.99
N LEU A 97 -0.11 0.15 -4.81
CA LEU A 97 0.08 -1.13 -5.53
C LEU A 97 1.17 -1.03 -6.60
N GLY A 98 1.29 0.11 -7.28
CA GLY A 98 2.32 0.34 -8.28
C GLY A 98 3.73 0.44 -7.71
N SER A 99 3.88 1.13 -6.57
CA SER A 99 5.16 1.25 -5.88
C SER A 99 5.59 -0.09 -5.30
N THR A 100 4.68 -0.87 -4.72
CA THR A 100 4.97 -2.23 -4.23
C THR A 100 5.30 -3.19 -5.36
N ALA A 101 4.62 -3.09 -6.51
CA ALA A 101 5.00 -3.84 -7.70
C ALA A 101 6.42 -3.49 -8.16
N PHE A 102 6.77 -2.20 -8.20
CA PHE A 102 8.12 -1.75 -8.54
C PHE A 102 9.16 -2.23 -7.52
N ASP A 103 8.86 -2.18 -6.24
CA ASP A 103 9.69 -2.68 -5.15
C ASP A 103 9.98 -4.19 -5.27
N GLY A 104 9.00 -4.98 -5.75
CA GLY A 104 9.24 -6.38 -6.13
C GLY A 104 10.17 -6.51 -7.34
N ILE A 105 9.94 -5.72 -8.39
CA ILE A 105 10.72 -5.74 -9.64
C ILE A 105 12.18 -5.33 -9.37
N SER A 106 12.41 -4.31 -8.54
CA SER A 106 13.73 -3.75 -8.28
C SER A 106 14.66 -4.72 -7.55
N ARG A 107 14.09 -5.70 -6.83
CA ARG A 107 14.84 -6.77 -6.17
C ARG A 107 15.12 -7.98 -7.06
N TRP A 108 14.48 -8.09 -8.22
CA TRP A 108 14.69 -9.22 -9.11
C TRP A 108 16.12 -9.22 -9.67
N THR A 109 16.77 -10.39 -9.70
CA THR A 109 18.15 -10.56 -10.18
C THR A 109 18.43 -9.95 -11.55
N ALA A 110 17.47 -10.00 -12.48
CA ALA A 110 17.62 -9.36 -13.79
C ALA A 110 17.70 -7.82 -13.68
N TRP A 111 16.89 -7.21 -12.82
CA TRP A 111 16.90 -5.76 -12.61
C TRP A 111 18.19 -5.32 -11.93
N THR A 112 18.62 -6.02 -10.87
CA THR A 112 19.84 -5.69 -10.13
C THR A 112 21.10 -5.85 -10.97
N GLN A 113 21.15 -6.84 -11.87
CA GLN A 113 22.24 -6.98 -12.85
C GLN A 113 22.27 -5.83 -13.88
N LEU A 114 21.11 -5.39 -14.36
CA LEU A 114 21.01 -4.29 -15.32
C LEU A 114 21.35 -2.94 -14.70
N THR A 115 21.01 -2.74 -13.42
CA THR A 115 21.10 -1.44 -12.75
C THR A 115 22.29 -1.31 -11.81
N GLY A 116 22.94 -2.41 -11.42
CA GLY A 116 24.01 -2.42 -10.42
C GLY A 116 25.29 -1.67 -10.83
N GLY A 117 25.50 -1.46 -12.13
CA GLY A 117 26.64 -0.69 -12.66
C GLY A 117 26.36 0.79 -12.93
N LEU A 118 25.14 1.27 -12.65
CA LEU A 118 24.75 2.65 -12.96
C LEU A 118 25.38 3.65 -11.98
N GLY A 119 25.80 4.81 -12.50
CA GLY A 119 26.14 5.95 -11.65
C GLY A 119 24.89 6.53 -10.96
N THR A 120 25.08 7.35 -9.92
CA THR A 120 23.99 7.91 -9.09
C THR A 120 22.86 8.55 -9.90
N THR A 121 23.19 9.39 -10.88
CA THR A 121 22.19 10.07 -11.72
C THR A 121 21.40 9.09 -12.58
N GLN A 122 22.07 8.11 -13.18
CA GLN A 122 21.42 7.09 -14.00
C GLN A 122 20.53 6.19 -13.16
N HIS A 123 20.98 5.81 -11.96
CA HIS A 123 20.18 5.04 -11.01
C HIS A 123 18.87 5.75 -10.68
N ILE A 124 18.94 7.04 -10.32
CA ILE A 124 17.75 7.85 -10.00
C ILE A 124 16.80 7.90 -11.19
N VAL A 125 17.30 8.17 -12.39
CA VAL A 125 16.45 8.25 -13.60
C VAL A 125 15.78 6.91 -13.90
N VAL A 126 16.54 5.81 -13.92
CA VAL A 126 16.02 4.47 -14.22
C VAL A 126 15.01 4.02 -13.18
N HIS A 127 15.29 4.19 -11.88
CA HIS A 127 14.35 3.82 -10.83
C HIS A 127 13.11 4.71 -10.80
N THR A 128 13.26 6.02 -11.08
CA THR A 128 12.11 6.93 -11.18
C THR A 128 11.19 6.53 -12.35
N LEU A 129 11.77 6.24 -13.52
CA LEU A 129 11.01 5.78 -14.68
C LEU A 129 10.38 4.41 -14.43
N GLY A 130 11.10 3.49 -13.78
CA GLY A 130 10.57 2.19 -13.38
C GLY A 130 9.37 2.32 -12.45
N LEU A 131 9.47 3.15 -11.41
CA LEU A 131 8.38 3.44 -10.48
C LEU A 131 7.16 4.05 -11.19
N ILE A 132 7.37 5.10 -12.01
CA ILE A 132 6.28 5.73 -12.78
C ILE A 132 5.62 4.71 -13.71
N THR A 133 6.41 3.88 -14.39
CA THR A 133 5.91 2.87 -15.32
C THR A 133 5.08 1.81 -14.59
N ALA A 134 5.55 1.31 -13.46
CA ALA A 134 4.82 0.33 -12.66
C ALA A 134 3.48 0.89 -12.16
N VAL A 135 3.49 2.12 -11.61
CA VAL A 135 2.26 2.82 -11.19
C VAL A 135 1.31 3.05 -12.36
N ALA A 136 1.82 3.43 -13.53
CA ALA A 136 1.01 3.61 -14.73
C ALA A 136 0.38 2.29 -15.19
N ILE A 137 1.14 1.20 -15.25
CA ILE A 137 0.64 -0.12 -15.65
C ILE A 137 -0.47 -0.58 -14.69
N VAL A 138 -0.23 -0.53 -13.38
CA VAL A 138 -1.23 -0.92 -12.37
C VAL A 138 -2.49 -0.05 -12.48
N SER A 139 -2.31 1.27 -12.62
CA SER A 139 -3.42 2.21 -12.78
C SER A 139 -4.25 1.91 -14.02
N VAL A 140 -3.60 1.66 -15.16
CA VAL A 140 -4.27 1.33 -16.42
C VAL A 140 -5.01 0.01 -16.30
N LEU A 141 -4.37 -1.05 -15.81
CA LEU A 141 -5.00 -2.35 -15.62
C LEU A 141 -6.24 -2.26 -14.73
N PHE A 142 -6.14 -1.56 -13.60
CA PHE A 142 -7.26 -1.38 -12.68
C PHE A 142 -8.39 -0.54 -13.30
N VAL A 143 -8.08 0.62 -13.86
CA VAL A 143 -9.10 1.52 -14.45
C VAL A 143 -9.77 0.88 -15.65
N VAL A 144 -9.02 0.20 -16.53
CA VAL A 144 -9.58 -0.52 -17.67
C VAL A 144 -10.45 -1.67 -17.19
N ALA A 145 -10.02 -2.48 -16.21
CA ALA A 145 -10.85 -3.54 -15.64
C ALA A 145 -12.16 -3.00 -15.05
N ALA A 146 -12.08 -1.92 -14.25
CA ALA A 146 -13.25 -1.27 -13.66
C ALA A 146 -14.20 -0.68 -14.72
N ARG A 147 -13.68 -0.08 -15.80
CA ARG A 147 -14.49 0.51 -16.88
C ARG A 147 -15.03 -0.53 -17.86
N THR A 148 -14.35 -1.64 -18.10
CA THR A 148 -14.84 -2.71 -19.00
C THR A 148 -15.92 -3.58 -18.34
N THR A 149 -16.06 -3.47 -17.02
CA THR A 149 -17.17 -4.02 -16.24
C THR A 149 -18.55 -3.42 -16.64
N VAL A 150 -18.57 -2.37 -17.51
CA VAL A 150 -19.73 -1.64 -18.07
C VAL A 150 -20.64 -2.44 -19.02
N ALA A 151 -20.40 -3.73 -19.30
CA ALA A 151 -21.32 -4.53 -20.11
C ALA A 151 -22.76 -4.65 -19.52
N ALA A 152 -22.97 -4.16 -18.31
CA ALA A 152 -24.24 -4.12 -17.60
C ALA A 152 -24.65 -2.67 -17.29
N ARG A 153 -25.93 -2.32 -17.53
CA ARG A 153 -26.47 -0.99 -17.15
C ARG A 153 -26.32 -0.82 -15.63
N VAL A 154 -25.48 0.13 -15.22
CA VAL A 154 -25.30 0.52 -13.81
C VAL A 154 -26.62 1.13 -13.32
N ARG A 155 -27.02 0.82 -12.08
CA ARG A 155 -28.20 1.45 -11.48
C ARG A 155 -27.96 2.98 -11.37
N PRO A 156 -28.92 3.83 -11.76
CA PRO A 156 -28.79 5.27 -11.62
C PRO A 156 -28.46 5.65 -10.17
N GLY A 157 -27.46 6.51 -9.96
CA GLY A 157 -27.04 6.98 -8.62
C GLY A 157 -26.17 6.00 -7.81
N ALA A 158 -25.78 4.85 -8.36
CA ALA A 158 -25.01 3.84 -7.62
C ALA A 158 -23.49 4.05 -7.61
N VAL A 159 -22.98 5.08 -8.29
CA VAL A 159 -21.54 5.40 -8.42
C VAL A 159 -21.28 6.84 -8.01
N GLY A 160 -20.21 7.06 -7.25
CA GLY A 160 -19.76 8.36 -6.77
C GLY A 160 -18.92 9.13 -7.80
N SER A 161 -18.18 10.13 -7.32
CA SER A 161 -17.42 11.09 -8.13
C SER A 161 -16.36 10.44 -9.03
N ALA A 162 -15.73 9.34 -8.58
CA ALA A 162 -14.75 8.60 -9.37
C ALA A 162 -15.35 7.53 -10.32
N GLY A 163 -16.68 7.43 -10.42
CA GLY A 163 -17.35 6.45 -11.27
C GLY A 163 -17.05 5.00 -10.86
N LEU A 164 -16.99 4.10 -11.84
CA LEU A 164 -16.74 2.67 -11.59
C LEU A 164 -15.38 2.34 -10.95
N PRO A 165 -14.26 2.99 -11.33
CA PRO A 165 -13.00 2.81 -10.60
C PRO A 165 -13.17 3.09 -9.10
N GLY A 166 -13.86 4.18 -8.73
CA GLY A 166 -14.17 4.48 -7.34
C GLY A 166 -15.04 3.42 -6.67
N ALA A 167 -15.99 2.85 -7.39
CA ALA A 167 -16.87 1.83 -6.83
C ALA A 167 -16.15 0.53 -6.46
N PHE A 168 -15.08 0.18 -7.17
CA PHE A 168 -14.30 -1.04 -6.94
C PHE A 168 -13.03 -0.81 -6.13
N VAL A 169 -12.60 0.42 -5.91
CA VAL A 169 -11.27 0.71 -5.33
C VAL A 169 -11.09 0.16 -3.91
N HIS A 170 -12.17 0.00 -3.15
CA HIS A 170 -12.14 -0.63 -1.82
C HIS A 170 -11.61 -2.07 -1.87
N SER A 171 -11.76 -2.78 -2.99
CA SER A 171 -11.21 -4.13 -3.19
C SER A 171 -9.68 -4.18 -3.26
N LEU A 172 -9.01 -3.05 -3.49
CA LEU A 172 -7.54 -2.96 -3.51
C LEU A 172 -6.94 -2.85 -2.10
N VAL A 173 -7.72 -2.45 -1.09
CA VAL A 173 -7.21 -2.22 0.27
C VAL A 173 -6.66 -3.49 0.91
N PRO A 174 -7.37 -4.65 0.90
CA PRO A 174 -6.85 -5.87 1.51
C PRO A 174 -5.62 -6.39 0.75
N ILE A 175 -5.56 -6.15 -0.57
CA ILE A 175 -4.42 -6.46 -1.42
C ILE A 175 -3.21 -5.63 -0.99
N ALA A 176 -3.37 -4.30 -0.89
CA ALA A 176 -2.32 -3.40 -0.42
C ALA A 176 -1.77 -3.81 0.95
N ILE A 177 -2.65 -4.18 1.89
CA ILE A 177 -2.25 -4.67 3.23
C ILE A 177 -1.48 -5.99 3.12
N GLY A 178 -2.00 -6.95 2.36
CA GLY A 178 -1.35 -8.24 2.15
C GLY A 178 0.07 -8.09 1.58
N TYR A 179 0.23 -7.21 0.59
CA TYR A 179 1.54 -6.86 0.02
C TYR A 179 2.45 -6.16 1.02
N ALA A 180 1.95 -5.17 1.75
CA ALA A 180 2.74 -4.47 2.76
C ALA A 180 3.28 -5.46 3.81
N VAL A 181 2.45 -6.38 4.29
CA VAL A 181 2.91 -7.44 5.20
C VAL A 181 3.92 -8.34 4.51
N ALA A 182 3.65 -8.83 3.29
CA ALA A 182 4.55 -9.77 2.63
C ALA A 182 5.94 -9.18 2.31
N HIS A 183 6.01 -7.91 1.92
CA HIS A 183 7.27 -7.27 1.56
C HIS A 183 8.04 -6.75 2.77
N TYR A 184 7.34 -6.23 3.78
CA TYR A 184 7.97 -5.53 4.90
C TYR A 184 7.98 -6.32 6.21
N PHE A 185 7.42 -7.53 6.29
CA PHE A 185 7.41 -8.31 7.54
C PHE A 185 8.82 -8.57 8.08
N SER A 186 9.71 -9.13 7.26
CA SER A 186 11.10 -9.40 7.68
C SER A 186 11.81 -8.12 8.09
N PHE A 187 11.63 -7.05 7.31
CA PHE A 187 12.19 -5.75 7.63
C PHE A 187 11.68 -5.23 8.98
N ALA A 188 10.37 -5.27 9.22
CA ALA A 188 9.78 -4.85 10.48
C ALA A 188 10.30 -5.66 11.69
N MET A 189 10.57 -6.96 11.51
CA MET A 189 11.06 -7.82 12.58
C MET A 189 12.55 -7.62 12.87
N PHE A 190 13.39 -7.43 11.85
CA PHE A 190 14.84 -7.29 12.04
C PHE A 190 15.26 -5.83 12.28
N GLN A 191 14.79 -4.89 11.46
CA GLN A 191 15.06 -3.47 11.65
C GLN A 191 14.25 -2.88 12.82
N GLY A 192 13.14 -3.52 13.21
CA GLY A 192 12.48 -3.21 14.47
C GLY A 192 13.36 -3.49 15.69
N GLN A 193 14.13 -4.58 15.68
CA GLN A 193 15.13 -4.84 16.73
C GLN A 193 16.20 -3.76 16.74
N GLU A 194 16.74 -3.41 15.57
CA GLU A 194 17.73 -2.34 15.44
C GLU A 194 17.22 -1.01 15.98
N GLY A 195 15.97 -0.64 15.70
CA GLY A 195 15.34 0.56 16.25
C GLY A 195 15.28 0.56 17.78
N VAL A 196 14.96 -0.57 18.40
CA VAL A 196 14.98 -0.72 19.86
C VAL A 196 16.40 -0.59 20.42
N LEU A 197 17.39 -1.20 19.77
CA LEU A 197 18.79 -1.10 20.18
C LEU A 197 19.30 0.35 20.10
N LEU A 198 19.00 1.05 19.00
CA LEU A 198 19.35 2.46 18.82
C LEU A 198 18.61 3.38 19.80
N ALA A 199 17.39 3.01 20.21
CA ALA A 199 16.64 3.77 21.23
C ALA A 199 17.28 3.71 22.62
N SER A 200 18.17 2.75 22.90
CA SER A 200 18.91 2.69 24.17
C SER A 200 20.00 3.78 24.27
N ASP A 201 20.60 4.16 23.14
CA ASP A 201 21.56 5.27 23.03
C ASP A 201 21.26 6.21 21.84
N PRO A 202 20.14 6.95 21.88
CA PRO A 202 19.64 7.67 20.71
C PRO A 202 20.52 8.85 20.28
N LEU A 203 21.40 9.32 21.18
CA LEU A 203 22.29 10.46 20.93
C LEU A 203 23.75 10.05 20.83
N ALA A 204 24.02 8.74 20.76
CA ALA A 204 25.38 8.17 20.71
C ALA A 204 26.29 8.72 21.84
N ARG A 205 25.73 8.85 23.05
CA ARG A 205 26.43 9.38 24.25
C ARG A 205 26.91 8.27 25.18
N GLY A 206 26.77 7.01 24.79
CA GLY A 206 27.04 5.84 25.61
C GLY A 206 25.95 5.58 26.65
N TRP A 207 24.72 6.04 26.40
CA TRP A 207 23.58 5.75 27.27
C TRP A 207 23.15 4.28 27.15
N ASP A 208 22.47 3.78 28.18
CA ASP A 208 21.87 2.45 28.16
C ASP A 208 20.48 2.48 28.78
N LEU A 209 19.58 3.21 28.14
CA LEU A 209 18.23 3.47 28.67
C LEU A 209 17.40 2.19 28.80
N LEU A 210 17.68 1.18 27.97
CA LEU A 210 16.90 -0.06 27.88
C LEU A 210 17.67 -1.30 28.38
N GLY A 211 18.92 -1.14 28.82
CA GLY A 211 19.76 -2.26 29.28
C GLY A 211 20.17 -3.21 28.16
N THR A 212 20.24 -2.73 26.91
CA THR A 212 20.50 -3.52 25.71
C THR A 212 21.95 -3.44 25.25
N ASN A 213 22.86 -2.91 26.07
CA ASN A 213 24.27 -2.82 25.74
C ASN A 213 24.87 -4.20 25.37
N GLY A 214 25.46 -4.29 24.18
CA GLY A 214 26.07 -5.51 23.65
C GLY A 214 25.08 -6.49 22.99
N ALA A 215 23.77 -6.22 23.04
CA ALA A 215 22.79 -6.97 22.27
C ALA A 215 22.95 -6.69 20.77
N ARG A 216 22.70 -7.71 19.94
CA ARG A 216 22.77 -7.64 18.48
C ARG A 216 21.44 -8.13 17.90
N ILE A 217 21.16 -7.76 16.65
CA ILE A 217 20.01 -8.27 15.92
C ILE A 217 20.10 -9.80 15.88
N ASP A 218 19.06 -10.45 16.40
CA ASP A 218 18.94 -11.90 16.35
C ASP A 218 18.23 -12.32 15.07
N TYR A 219 19.02 -12.73 14.08
CA TYR A 219 18.50 -13.30 12.83
C TYR A 219 17.96 -14.73 13.01
N GLY A 220 18.27 -15.39 14.12
CA GLY A 220 17.72 -16.71 14.49
C GLY A 220 16.32 -16.65 15.10
N PHE A 221 15.85 -15.47 15.48
CA PHE A 221 14.52 -15.23 16.07
C PHE A 221 13.38 -15.75 15.18
N LEU A 222 13.52 -15.65 13.84
CA LEU A 222 12.53 -16.12 12.88
C LEU A 222 13.16 -17.01 11.81
N GLY A 223 12.70 -18.26 11.76
CA GLY A 223 13.10 -19.19 10.69
C GLY A 223 12.56 -18.77 9.33
N SER A 224 13.32 -19.02 8.27
CA SER A 224 12.96 -18.70 6.89
C SER A 224 11.61 -19.29 6.45
N GLY A 225 11.27 -20.49 6.92
CA GLY A 225 9.97 -21.11 6.66
C GLY A 225 8.78 -20.36 7.25
N VAL A 226 8.93 -19.76 8.43
CA VAL A 226 7.87 -18.94 9.07
C VAL A 226 7.69 -17.64 8.31
N ILE A 227 8.80 -16.99 7.93
CA ILE A 227 8.79 -15.78 7.11
C ILE A 227 8.04 -16.06 5.80
N ALA A 228 8.45 -17.08 5.05
CA ALA A 228 7.81 -17.46 3.79
C ALA A 228 6.31 -17.78 3.98
N GLY A 229 5.94 -18.48 5.05
CA GLY A 229 4.55 -18.79 5.38
C GLY A 229 3.70 -17.53 5.63
N ILE A 230 4.23 -16.55 6.37
CA ILE A 230 3.56 -15.27 6.62
C ILE A 230 3.43 -14.45 5.34
N GLN A 231 4.49 -14.40 4.53
CA GLN A 231 4.47 -13.65 3.27
C GLN A 231 3.43 -14.20 2.29
N ILE A 232 3.46 -15.52 2.05
CA ILE A 232 2.50 -16.20 1.17
C ILE A 232 1.08 -16.08 1.73
N GLY A 233 0.91 -16.33 3.04
CA GLY A 233 -0.38 -16.22 3.72
C GLY A 233 -1.00 -14.83 3.61
N ALA A 234 -0.19 -13.77 3.79
CA ALA A 234 -0.63 -12.40 3.67
C ALA A 234 -1.06 -12.03 2.24
N ILE A 235 -0.29 -12.47 1.22
CA ILE A 235 -0.65 -12.27 -0.19
C ILE A 235 -1.98 -12.97 -0.51
N VAL A 236 -2.10 -14.26 -0.17
CA VAL A 236 -3.29 -15.05 -0.48
C VAL A 236 -4.51 -14.48 0.22
N LEU A 237 -4.41 -14.18 1.52
CA LEU A 237 -5.53 -13.63 2.29
C LEU A 237 -5.95 -12.24 1.76
N GLY A 238 -4.99 -11.36 1.47
CA GLY A 238 -5.25 -10.05 0.89
C GLY A 238 -6.01 -10.14 -0.43
N HIS A 239 -5.62 -11.06 -1.33
CA HIS A 239 -6.29 -11.25 -2.61
C HIS A 239 -7.67 -11.90 -2.45
N VAL A 240 -7.83 -12.90 -1.58
CA VAL A 240 -9.15 -13.52 -1.32
C VAL A 240 -10.12 -12.46 -0.80
N LEU A 241 -9.72 -11.64 0.18
CA LEU A 241 -10.55 -10.56 0.70
C LEU A 241 -10.84 -9.48 -0.35
N GLY A 242 -9.85 -9.16 -1.20
CA GLY A 242 -10.03 -8.26 -2.34
C GLY A 242 -11.07 -8.78 -3.35
N VAL A 243 -10.98 -10.05 -3.74
CA VAL A 243 -11.93 -10.70 -4.66
C VAL A 243 -13.33 -10.75 -4.07
N VAL A 244 -13.48 -11.12 -2.79
CA VAL A 244 -14.78 -11.09 -2.09
C VAL A 244 -15.35 -9.68 -2.09
N SER A 245 -14.54 -8.68 -1.74
CA SER A 245 -14.96 -7.27 -1.72
C SER A 245 -15.40 -6.75 -3.09
N ALA A 246 -14.71 -7.17 -4.16
CA ALA A 246 -15.09 -6.84 -5.54
C ALA A 246 -16.37 -7.58 -5.97
N HIS A 247 -16.52 -8.84 -5.57
CA HIS A 247 -17.71 -9.64 -5.85
C HIS A 247 -18.96 -9.05 -5.22
N ASP A 248 -18.89 -8.72 -3.92
CA ASP A 248 -20.00 -8.13 -3.17
C ASP A 248 -20.44 -6.82 -3.81
N ARG A 249 -19.48 -5.96 -4.16
CA ARG A 249 -19.79 -4.71 -4.86
C ARG A 249 -20.42 -4.95 -6.23
N ALA A 250 -19.92 -5.90 -7.01
CA ALA A 250 -20.51 -6.23 -8.30
C ALA A 250 -21.96 -6.74 -8.13
N ALA A 251 -22.23 -7.52 -7.08
CA ALA A 251 -23.58 -8.03 -6.78
C ALA A 251 -24.55 -6.92 -6.38
N GLU A 252 -24.09 -5.86 -5.71
CA GLU A 252 -24.87 -4.66 -5.41
C GLU A 252 -25.17 -3.81 -6.66
N LEU A 253 -24.15 -3.60 -7.51
CA LEU A 253 -24.23 -2.71 -8.67
C LEU A 253 -25.03 -3.31 -9.83
N PHE A 254 -24.93 -4.62 -10.06
CA PHE A 254 -25.46 -5.27 -11.27
C PHE A 254 -26.63 -6.20 -11.02
N ARG A 255 -27.50 -6.36 -12.03
CA ARG A 255 -28.58 -7.35 -12.00
C ARG A 255 -28.02 -8.77 -12.18
N ARG A 256 -28.60 -9.77 -11.49
CA ARG A 256 -28.17 -11.19 -11.49
C ARG A 256 -27.86 -11.77 -12.88
N ARG A 257 -28.62 -11.38 -13.92
CA ARG A 257 -28.47 -11.88 -15.29
C ARG A 257 -27.20 -11.38 -16.00
N GLN A 258 -26.65 -10.25 -15.56
CA GLN A 258 -25.46 -9.61 -16.14
C GLN A 258 -24.21 -9.77 -15.25
N LEU A 259 -24.39 -10.16 -13.99
CA LEU A 259 -23.33 -10.31 -12.98
C LEU A 259 -22.16 -11.17 -13.46
N ARG A 260 -22.43 -12.33 -14.09
CA ARG A 260 -21.38 -13.25 -14.56
C ARG A 260 -20.44 -12.63 -15.57
N ARG A 261 -20.97 -11.86 -16.53
CA ARG A 261 -20.15 -11.22 -17.60
C ARG A 261 -19.43 -9.97 -17.08
N ALA A 262 -20.05 -9.25 -16.15
CA ALA A 262 -19.48 -8.06 -15.54
C ALA A 262 -18.28 -8.37 -14.63
N GLN A 263 -18.20 -9.58 -14.06
CA GLN A 263 -17.13 -9.94 -13.12
C GLN A 263 -15.81 -10.38 -13.78
N TYR A 264 -15.82 -10.85 -15.04
CA TYR A 264 -14.62 -11.40 -15.68
C TYR A 264 -13.44 -10.41 -15.76
N PRO A 265 -13.62 -9.15 -16.18
CA PRO A 265 -12.49 -8.22 -16.30
C PRO A 265 -11.82 -7.92 -14.95
N MET A 266 -12.63 -7.68 -13.92
CA MET A 266 -12.11 -7.42 -12.56
C MET A 266 -11.45 -8.67 -11.98
N MET A 267 -12.06 -9.84 -12.15
CA MET A 267 -11.46 -11.10 -11.70
C MET A 267 -10.13 -11.40 -12.42
N ALA A 268 -10.06 -11.15 -13.73
CA ALA A 268 -8.83 -11.29 -14.50
C ALA A 268 -7.73 -10.34 -14.00
N ALA A 269 -8.07 -9.08 -13.69
CA ALA A 269 -7.13 -8.12 -13.11
C ALA A 269 -6.62 -8.59 -11.73
N MET A 270 -7.51 -9.07 -10.87
CA MET A 270 -7.12 -9.60 -9.55
C MET A 270 -6.23 -10.84 -9.65
N VAL A 271 -6.51 -11.74 -10.59
CA VAL A 271 -5.66 -12.91 -10.87
C VAL A 271 -4.29 -12.47 -11.40
N ALA A 272 -4.25 -11.51 -12.32
CA ALA A 272 -3.00 -10.97 -12.84
C ALA A 272 -2.16 -10.32 -11.73
N PHE A 273 -2.78 -9.56 -10.82
CA PHE A 273 -2.10 -9.01 -9.64
C PHE A 273 -1.61 -10.11 -8.70
N THR A 274 -2.40 -11.15 -8.44
CA THR A 274 -1.98 -12.27 -7.57
C THR A 274 -0.80 -13.02 -8.16
N ALA A 275 -0.89 -13.39 -9.44
CA ALA A 275 0.16 -14.10 -10.15
C ALA A 275 1.45 -13.26 -10.18
N GLY A 276 1.33 -11.96 -10.51
CA GLY A 276 2.43 -11.00 -10.45
C GLY A 276 3.09 -10.96 -9.08
N GLY A 277 2.31 -10.80 -8.01
CA GLY A 277 2.84 -10.75 -6.64
C GLY A 277 3.58 -12.01 -6.22
N ILE A 278 2.99 -13.18 -6.49
CA ILE A 278 3.63 -14.45 -6.19
C ILE A 278 4.95 -14.56 -6.96
N THR A 279 4.95 -14.25 -8.26
CA THR A 279 6.18 -14.30 -9.06
C THR A 279 7.25 -13.38 -8.49
N LEU A 280 6.90 -12.15 -8.09
CA LEU A 280 7.85 -11.17 -7.55
C LEU A 280 8.41 -11.55 -6.17
N VAL A 281 7.66 -12.30 -5.35
CA VAL A 281 8.19 -12.82 -4.08
C VAL A 281 9.06 -14.07 -4.32
N THR A 282 8.68 -14.92 -5.26
CA THR A 282 9.42 -16.18 -5.53
C THR A 282 10.68 -15.99 -6.38
N ALA A 283 10.79 -14.88 -7.11
CA ALA A 283 11.92 -14.61 -8.02
C ALA A 283 13.10 -13.90 -7.35
N GLN A 284 13.02 -13.66 -6.03
CA GLN A 284 14.06 -13.00 -5.22
C GLN A 284 15.20 -13.97 -4.86
#